data_AF-A0A7Y4RKI4-F1
#
_entry.id   AF-A0A7Y4RKI4-F1
#
_cell.length_a   1.000
_cell.length_b   1.000
_cell.length_c   1.000
_cell.angle_alpha   90.00
_cell.angle_beta   90.00
_cell.angle_gamma   90.00
#
_symmetry.space_group_name_H-M   'P 1'
#
loop_
_entity.id
_entity.type
_entity.pdbx_description
1 polymer ?
#
loop_
_entity_poly.entity_id
_entity_poly.type
_entity_poly.pdbx_seq_one_letter_code
_entity_poly.pdbx_strand_id
1 'polypeptide(L)' 'ARGRAPRFPRAALSRGLAGVRGKTLIINLPGSPGGVADGLQVLEQWIEHAVELVRGERTEHETSSSLFPPPSSPV' A
#
# COMPACT_ATOMS: atom_id res chain seq x y z
N ALA A 1 -14.48 7.89 -25.41
CA ALA A 1 -13.77 7.45 -24.19
C ALA A 1 -13.74 5.93 -24.16
N ARG A 2 -12.61 5.30 -24.50
CA ARG A 2 -12.49 3.84 -24.54
C ARG A 2 -11.45 3.44 -23.50
N GLY A 3 -11.91 2.85 -22.39
CA GLY A 3 -11.06 2.38 -21.31
C GLY A 3 -9.99 1.44 -21.86
N ARG A 4 -8.73 1.76 -21.55
CA ARG A 4 -7.58 0.91 -21.83
C ARG A 4 -7.82 -0.41 -21.10
N ALA A 5 -8.15 -1.48 -21.82
CA ALA A 5 -8.16 -2.81 -21.22
C ALA A 5 -6.77 -3.10 -20.63
N PRO A 6 -6.66 -3.66 -19.42
CA PRO A 6 -5.37 -4.03 -18.86
C PRO A 6 -4.69 -5.02 -19.82
N ARG A 7 -3.38 -4.85 -20.02
CA ARG A 7 -2.55 -5.61 -20.98
C ARG A 7 -2.56 -7.14 -20.73
N PHE A 8 -3.18 -7.57 -19.62
CA PHE A 8 -3.31 -8.97 -19.20
C PHE A 8 -4.72 -9.24 -18.69
N PRO A 9 -5.66 -9.69 -19.54
CA PRO A 9 -7.02 -10.07 -19.13
C PRO A 9 -7.07 -11.11 -18.00
N ARG A 10 -6.01 -11.91 -17.85
CA ARG A 10 -5.85 -12.92 -16.79
C ARG A 10 -5.30 -12.37 -15.47
N ALA A 11 -4.73 -11.15 -15.44
CA ALA A 11 -4.24 -10.54 -14.21
C ALA A 11 -5.39 -10.15 -13.27
N ALA A 12 -6.57 -9.86 -13.81
CA ALA A 12 -7.79 -9.63 -13.02
C ALA A 12 -8.28 -10.89 -12.26
N LEU A 13 -7.84 -12.10 -12.66
CA LEU A 13 -8.10 -13.35 -11.93
C LEU A 13 -7.08 -13.59 -10.80
N SER A 14 -6.03 -12.77 -10.71
CA SER A 14 -5.09 -12.84 -9.60
C SER A 14 -5.81 -12.40 -8.33
N ARG A 15 -6.15 -13.37 -7.47
CA ARG A 15 -6.47 -13.15 -6.04
C ARG A 15 -5.20 -12.72 -5.29
N GLY A 16 -4.44 -11.79 -5.86
CA GLY A 16 -3.17 -11.33 -5.33
C GLY A 16 -3.43 -10.57 -4.04
N LEU A 17 -3.26 -11.25 -2.90
CA LEU A 17 -3.27 -10.62 -1.60
C LEU A 17 -1.93 -9.89 -1.41
N ALA A 18 -1.98 -8.68 -0.87
CA ALA A 18 -0.81 -8.00 -0.31
C ALA A 18 -1.12 -7.67 1.15
N GLY A 19 -0.09 -7.66 1.99
CA GLY A 19 -0.27 -7.45 3.42
C GLY A 19 1.04 -7.28 4.17
N VAL A 20 0.93 -7.08 5.48
CA VAL A 20 2.06 -6.79 6.37
C VAL A 20 2.12 -7.85 7.46
N ARG A 21 3.33 -8.35 7.75
CA ARG A 21 3.60 -9.20 8.91
C ARG A 21 4.73 -8.57 9.72
N GLY A 22 4.40 -8.01 10.89
CA GLY A 22 5.36 -7.22 11.67
C GLY A 22 5.83 -6.00 10.88
N LYS A 23 7.14 -5.93 10.60
CA LYS A 23 7.76 -4.86 9.79
C LYS A 23 8.09 -5.30 8.36
N THR A 24 7.39 -6.31 7.84
CA THR A 24 7.63 -6.87 6.49
C THR A 24 6.40 -6.70 5.62
N LEU A 25 6.57 -6.07 4.46
CA LEU A 25 5.58 -5.98 3.41
C LEU A 25 5.67 -7.23 2.51
N ILE A 26 4.53 -7.89 2.29
CA ILE A 26 4.40 -9.11 1.49
C ILE A 26 3.48 -8.79 0.31
N ILE A 27 3.97 -9.01 -0.91
CA ILE A 27 3.24 -8.74 -2.16
C ILE A 27 3.30 -9.98 -3.04
N ASN A 28 2.15 -10.44 -3.50
CA ASN A 28 2.07 -11.48 -4.51
C ASN A 28 2.23 -10.87 -5.91
N LEU A 29 3.15 -11.42 -6.70
CA LEU A 29 3.37 -11.06 -8.10
C LEU A 29 3.03 -12.24 -9.03
N PRO A 30 2.79 -12.01 -10.33
CA PRO A 30 2.58 -13.08 -11.30
C PRO A 30 3.79 -14.02 -11.38
N GLY A 31 3.56 -15.31 -11.67
CA GLY A 31 4.64 -16.32 -11.71
C GLY A 31 5.59 -16.25 -12.91
N SER A 32 5.34 -15.39 -13.91
CA SER A 32 6.23 -15.23 -15.06
C SER A 32 7.18 -14.04 -14.89
N PRO A 33 8.41 -14.09 -15.43
CA PRO A 33 9.37 -12.99 -15.31
C PRO A 33 8.83 -11.64 -15.83
N GLY A 34 8.12 -11.66 -16.96
CA GLY A 34 7.49 -10.45 -17.51
C GLY A 34 6.40 -9.89 -16.60
N GLY A 35 5.60 -10.74 -15.95
CA GLY A 35 4.58 -10.28 -15.02
C GLY A 35 5.17 -9.74 -13.70
N VAL A 36 6.31 -10.26 -13.25
CA VAL A 36 7.07 -9.69 -12.13
C VAL A 36 7.58 -8.30 -12.50
N ALA A 37 8.19 -8.13 -13.68
CA ALA A 37 8.72 -6.85 -14.13
C ALA A 37 7.60 -5.78 -14.23
N ASP A 38 6.49 -6.12 -14.88
CA ASP A 38 5.34 -5.22 -14.99
C ASP A 38 4.74 -4.88 -13.61
N GLY A 39 4.68 -5.86 -12.71
CA GLY A 39 4.19 -5.67 -11.35
C GLY A 39 5.09 -4.74 -10.51
N LEU A 40 6.41 -4.92 -10.59
CA LEU A 40 7.38 -4.06 -9.92
C LEU A 40 7.37 -2.63 -10.47
N GLN A 41 7.21 -2.46 -11.79
CA GLN A 41 7.12 -1.14 -12.40
C GLN A 41 5.92 -0.33 -11.87
N VAL A 42 4.79 -0.98 -11.59
CA VAL A 42 3.63 -0.32 -10.96
C VAL A 42 3.92 0.07 -9.50
N LEU A 43 4.67 -0.77 -8.78
CA LEU A 43 4.98 -0.57 -7.37
C LEU A 43 6.09 0.46 -7.12
N GLU A 44 6.96 0.69 -8.10
CA GLU A 44 8.14 1.57 -8.01
C GLU A 44 7.81 2.94 -7.37
N GLN A 45 6.68 3.54 -7.76
CA GLN A 45 6.28 4.86 -7.27
C GLN A 45 5.79 4.90 -5.81
N TRP A 46 5.56 3.76 -5.15
CA TRP A 46 4.99 3.71 -3.78
C TRP A 46 5.76 2.81 -2.82
N ILE A 47 6.61 1.91 -3.33
CA ILE A 47 7.20 0.82 -2.53
C ILE A 47 8.09 1.33 -1.40
N GLU A 48 8.87 2.39 -1.64
CA GLU A 48 9.75 3.00 -0.63
C GLU A 48 8.93 3.53 0.55
N HIS A 49 7.94 4.37 0.27
CA HIS A 49 7.04 4.93 1.28
C HIS A 49 6.26 3.84 2.04
N ALA A 50 5.78 2.81 1.33
CA ALA A 50 5.10 1.69 1.96
C ALA A 50 6.03 0.93 2.93
N VAL A 51 7.32 0.77 2.60
CA VAL A 51 8.30 0.15 3.51
C VAL A 51 8.60 1.04 4.70
N GLU A 52 8.72 2.37 4.52
CA GLU A 52 8.90 3.32 5.63
C GLU A 52 7.76 3.21 6.65
N LEU A 53 6.52 3.26 6.18
CA LEU A 53 5.31 3.10 6.99
C LEU A 53 5.33 1.76 7.75
N VAL A 54 5.66 0.67 7.06
CA VAL A 54 5.68 -0.68 7.64
C VAL A 54 6.80 -0.85 8.68
N ARG A 55 7.91 -0.14 8.53
CA ARG A 55 9.01 -0.16 9.52
C ARG A 55 8.71 0.66 10.77
N GLY A 56 7.69 1.51 10.71
CA GLY A 56 7.36 2.46 11.77
C GLY A 56 8.31 3.66 11.80
N GLU A 57 8.96 3.96 10.66
CA GLU A 57 9.58 5.27 10.47
C GLU A 57 8.44 6.30 10.57
N ARG A 58 8.56 7.31 11.44
CA ARG A 58 7.53 8.34 11.55
C ARG A 58 7.44 9.07 10.22
N THR A 59 6.41 8.77 9.42
CA THR A 59 5.92 9.75 8.45
C THR A 59 5.31 10.88 9.27
N GLU A 60 5.74 12.10 8.99
CA GLU A 60 5.46 13.27 9.81
C GLU A 60 3.97 13.59 9.80
N HIS A 61 3.21 12.94 10.69
CA HIS A 61 1.90 13.40 11.09
C HIS A 61 2.09 14.32 12.29
N GLU A 62 2.11 15.62 12.01
CA GLU A 62 1.93 16.65 13.02
C GLU A 62 0.55 16.43 13.65
N THR A 63 0.54 15.64 14.73
CA THR A 63 -0.66 15.44 15.51
C THR A 63 -0.90 16.75 16.22
N SER A 64 -1.74 17.60 15.61
CA SER A 64 -2.33 18.77 16.26
C SER A 64 -3.32 18.30 17.33
N SER A 65 -2.81 17.60 18.34
CA SER A 65 -3.55 17.08 19.49
C SER A 65 -3.88 18.18 20.51
N SER A 66 -3.42 19.42 20.29
CA SER A 66 -3.64 20.52 21.22
C SER A 66 -4.93 21.31 20.95
N LEU A 67 -5.63 21.09 19.83
CA LEU A 67 -6.84 21.86 19.51
C LEU A 67 -8.17 21.26 20.01
N PHE A 68 -8.20 19.98 20.40
CA PHE A 68 -9.41 19.34 20.92
C PHE A 68 -9.19 18.84 22.36
N PRO A 69 -9.55 19.64 23.38
CA PRO A 69 -9.59 19.14 24.74
C PRO A 69 -10.60 17.99 24.84
N PRO A 70 -10.33 16.93 25.63
CA PRO A 70 -11.27 15.83 25.83
C PRO A 70 -12.56 16.38 26.47
N PRO A 71 -13.75 15.90 26.06
CA PRO A 71 -14.99 16.34 26.68
C PRO A 71 -14.99 15.97 28.16
N SER A 72 -15.12 16.97 29.03
CA SER A 72 -15.29 16.78 30.47
C SER A 72 -16.52 15.90 30.71
N SER A 73 -16.32 14.76 31.38
CA SER A 73 -17.39 13.84 31.73
C SER A 73 -18.50 14.55 32.50
N PRO A 74 -19.79 14.30 32.20
CA PRO A 74 -20.88 14.90 32.95
C PRO A 74 -21.00 14.19 34.31
N VAL A 75 -20.96 14.98 35.38
CA VAL A 75 -21.54 14.62 36.69
C VAL A 75 -23.05 14.77 36.66
#